data_AF-A0A6V7IW93-F1
#
_entry.id   AF-A0A6V7IW93-F1
#
_cell.length_a   1.000
_cell.length_b   1.000
_cell.length_c   1.000
_cell.angle_alpha   90.00
_cell.angle_beta   90.00
_cell.angle_gamma   90.00
#
_symmetry.space_group_name_H-M   'P 1'
#
loop_
_entity.id
_entity.type
_entity.pdbx_description
1 polymer ?
#
loop_
_entity_poly.entity_id
_entity_poly.type
_entity_poly.pdbx_seq_one_letter_code
_entity_poly.pdbx_strand_id
1 'polypeptide(L)'
;VPYNITGWLEKNKDPLNDTVVDQFKKSTNKLLVEIFADHPGQSGGGGDAGGGKGGRGKKGGGFSTVSSSYKEQLNNLMTTLRATQPHFVRCIIPNEMKQPGVIDSHLVMHQLTCNGVLEGIRICRKGFPNRMNYPDFKLR
;
A
#
# COMPACT_ATOMS: atom_id res chain seq x y z
N VAL A 1 19.66 -7.37 -1.04
CA VAL A 1 19.08 -6.88 0.23
C VAL A 1 19.03 -8.05 1.20
N PRO A 2 19.72 -7.98 2.36
CA PRO A 2 19.65 -9.02 3.38
C PRO A 2 18.33 -8.93 4.16
N TYR A 3 17.72 -10.07 4.49
CA TYR A 3 16.47 -10.14 5.27
C TYR A 3 16.68 -10.91 6.56
N ASN A 4 16.05 -10.44 7.64
CA ASN A 4 15.87 -11.18 8.88
C ASN A 4 14.42 -11.70 8.96
N ILE A 5 14.27 -13.02 9.03
CA ILE A 5 12.98 -13.72 9.00
C ILE A 5 12.35 -13.91 10.39
N THR A 6 13.09 -13.59 11.46
CA THR A 6 12.62 -13.76 12.84
C THR A 6 11.39 -12.89 13.10
N GLY A 7 10.32 -13.49 13.62
CA GLY A 7 9.07 -12.82 13.96
C GLY A 7 8.14 -12.49 12.78
N TRP A 8 8.42 -12.97 11.56
CA TRP A 8 7.54 -12.73 10.40
C TRP A 8 6.13 -13.31 10.59
N LEU A 9 6.02 -14.49 11.19
CA LEU A 9 4.72 -15.12 11.43
C LEU A 9 3.85 -14.24 12.32
N GLU A 10 4.38 -13.74 13.44
CA GLU A 10 3.59 -12.93 14.37
C GLU A 10 3.22 -11.57 13.76
N LYS A 11 4.14 -10.94 13.01
CA LYS A 11 3.80 -9.73 12.24
C LYS A 11 2.70 -9.97 11.22
N ASN A 12 2.65 -11.14 10.59
CA ASN A 12 1.66 -11.46 9.58
C ASN A 12 0.30 -11.88 10.16
N LYS A 13 0.28 -12.29 11.44
CA LYS A 13 -0.95 -12.62 12.17
C LYS A 13 -1.61 -11.41 12.83
N ASP A 14 -0.83 -10.36 13.11
CA ASP A 14 -1.28 -9.15 13.82
C ASP A 14 -2.01 -9.43 15.15
N PRO A 15 -1.34 -10.12 16.11
CA PRO A 15 -1.99 -10.53 17.34
C PRO A 15 -2.26 -9.30 18.22
N LEU A 16 -3.53 -9.00 18.43
CA LEU A 16 -3.98 -8.04 19.44
C LEU A 16 -4.57 -8.77 20.65
N ASN A 17 -4.46 -8.13 21.82
CA ASN A 17 -5.08 -8.66 23.02
C ASN A 17 -6.58 -8.34 22.97
N ASP A 18 -7.38 -9.36 22.69
CA ASP A 18 -8.83 -9.32 22.61
C ASP A 18 -9.52 -8.63 23.81
N THR A 19 -9.00 -8.82 25.03
CA THR A 19 -9.56 -8.19 26.23
C THR A 19 -9.36 -6.67 26.22
N VAL A 20 -8.22 -6.21 25.71
CA VAL A 20 -7.90 -4.78 25.59
C VAL A 20 -8.75 -4.13 24.50
N VAL A 21 -8.95 -4.83 23.38
CA VAL A 21 -9.85 -4.39 22.30
C VAL A 21 -11.27 -4.19 22.83
N ASP A 22 -11.78 -5.13 23.64
CA ASP A 22 -13.11 -5.03 24.24
C ASP A 22 -13.25 -3.83 25.19
N GLN A 23 -12.18 -3.46 25.92
CA GLN A 23 -12.17 -2.25 26.74
C GLN A 23 -12.19 -0.99 25.88
N PHE A 24 -11.46 -0.97 24.76
CA PHE A 24 -11.46 0.18 23.85
C PHE A 24 -12.84 0.42 23.22
N LYS A 25 -13.57 -0.64 22.89
CA LYS A 25 -14.96 -0.56 22.41
C LYS A 25 -15.94 0.00 23.44
N LYS A 26 -15.63 -0.08 24.74
CA LYS A 26 -16.48 0.39 25.86
C LYS A 26 -15.98 1.70 26.48
N SER A 27 -14.97 2.31 25.87
CA SER A 27 -14.37 3.54 26.37
C SER A 27 -15.33 4.72 26.32
N THR A 28 -15.12 5.70 27.20
CA THR A 28 -15.84 6.98 27.18
C THR A 28 -15.41 7.88 26.01
N ASN A 29 -14.27 7.60 25.39
CA ASN A 29 -13.78 8.33 24.23
C ASN A 29 -14.46 7.81 22.95
N LYS A 30 -15.36 8.61 22.38
CA LYS A 30 -16.12 8.27 21.16
C LYS A 30 -15.25 7.91 19.97
N LEU A 31 -14.13 8.61 19.76
CA LEU A 31 -13.20 8.32 18.65
C LEU A 31 -12.56 6.94 18.80
N LEU A 32 -12.23 6.55 20.04
CA LEU A 32 -11.64 5.24 20.30
C LEU A 32 -12.62 4.10 19.98
N VAL A 33 -13.89 4.29 20.36
CA VAL A 33 -14.96 3.33 20.06
C VAL A 33 -15.16 3.17 18.54
N GLU A 34 -15.12 4.29 17.80
CA GLU A 34 -15.24 4.28 16.34
C GLU A 34 -14.09 3.54 15.66
N ILE A 35 -12.84 3.82 16.04
CA ILE A 35 -11.64 3.20 15.44
C ILE A 35 -11.64 1.68 15.63
N PHE A 36 -12.08 1.19 16.79
CA PHE A 36 -12.05 -0.25 17.10
C PHE A 36 -13.34 -1.01 16.77
N ALA A 37 -14.38 -0.34 16.25
CA ALA A 37 -15.70 -0.94 16.03
C ALA A 37 -15.64 -2.28 15.27
N ASP A 38 -14.89 -2.30 14.16
CA ASP A 38 -14.78 -3.43 13.22
C ASP A 38 -13.73 -4.48 13.62
N HIS A 39 -12.96 -4.25 14.69
CA HIS A 39 -11.92 -5.19 15.10
C HIS A 39 -12.53 -6.40 15.82
N PRO A 40 -12.16 -7.66 15.50
CA PRO A 40 -12.62 -8.82 16.26
C PRO A 40 -12.07 -8.74 17.69
N GLY A 41 -12.94 -8.65 18.69
CA GLY A 41 -12.56 -8.74 20.12
C GLY A 41 -12.97 -10.08 20.72
N GLN A 42 -12.72 -10.28 22.02
CA GLN A 42 -13.08 -11.51 22.76
C GLN A 42 -14.60 -11.72 22.77
N SER A 43 -15.35 -10.61 22.74
CA SER A 43 -16.81 -10.54 22.68
C SER A 43 -17.43 -10.90 21.32
N GLY A 44 -16.68 -11.52 20.39
CA GLY A 44 -17.22 -12.16 19.19
C GLY A 44 -17.89 -13.52 19.42
N GLY A 45 -18.09 -13.94 20.68
CA GLY A 45 -18.75 -15.18 21.06
C GLY A 45 -20.08 -14.97 21.78
N GLY A 46 -21.18 -14.95 21.01
CA GLY A 46 -22.53 -15.29 21.47
C GLY A 46 -23.13 -14.51 22.64
N GLY A 47 -24.02 -13.55 22.34
CA GLY A 47 -24.84 -12.90 23.36
C GLY A 47 -25.92 -11.98 22.79
N ASP A 48 -26.99 -12.60 22.31
CA ASP A 48 -28.38 -12.13 22.28
C ASP A 48 -28.68 -10.62 22.06
N ALA A 49 -29.08 -10.28 20.82
CA ALA A 49 -30.06 -9.23 20.55
C ALA A 49 -30.81 -9.53 19.23
N GLY A 50 -31.97 -10.20 19.37
CA GLY A 50 -33.16 -9.99 18.54
C GLY A 50 -33.09 -10.05 17.00
N GLY A 51 -33.38 -11.23 16.46
CA GLY A 51 -34.33 -11.41 15.34
C GLY A 51 -34.00 -10.80 13.95
N GLY A 52 -33.46 -11.62 13.05
CA GLY A 52 -33.48 -11.32 11.60
C GLY A 52 -32.77 -12.39 10.77
N LYS A 53 -33.56 -13.18 10.02
CA LYS A 53 -33.10 -14.25 9.11
C LYS A 53 -32.08 -13.75 8.06
N GLY A 54 -30.98 -14.49 7.92
CA GLY A 54 -30.29 -14.67 6.64
C GLY A 54 -28.79 -14.39 6.65
N GLY A 55 -27.98 -15.45 6.57
CA GLY A 55 -26.56 -15.29 6.20
C GLY A 55 -25.55 -16.16 6.92
N ARG A 56 -25.75 -17.49 6.89
CA ARG A 56 -24.72 -18.52 6.69
C ARG A 56 -23.35 -18.24 7.32
N GLY A 57 -23.08 -18.96 8.42
CA GLY A 57 -21.85 -18.88 9.18
C GLY A 57 -20.56 -18.97 8.36
N LYS A 58 -19.56 -18.24 8.85
CA LYS A 58 -18.15 -18.42 8.52
C LYS A 58 -17.40 -19.01 9.73
N LYS A 59 -17.92 -20.10 10.30
CA LYS A 59 -17.05 -21.08 10.98
C LYS A 59 -16.21 -21.74 9.88
N GLY A 60 -15.07 -21.13 9.58
CA GLY A 60 -14.20 -21.51 8.45
C GLY A 60 -13.60 -20.34 7.68
N GLY A 61 -13.61 -19.11 8.22
CA GLY A 61 -12.81 -18.02 7.66
C GLY A 61 -11.34 -18.36 7.85
N GLY A 62 -10.67 -18.77 6.76
CA GLY A 62 -9.22 -18.95 6.77
C GLY A 62 -8.56 -17.74 7.41
N PHE A 63 -7.56 -18.00 8.25
CA PHE A 63 -6.82 -16.99 8.99
C PHE A 63 -6.44 -15.85 8.03
N SER A 64 -7.16 -14.72 8.12
CA SER A 64 -6.90 -13.58 7.25
C SER A 64 -5.58 -12.99 7.69
N THR A 65 -4.57 -13.09 6.84
CA THR A 65 -3.24 -12.56 7.15
C THR A 65 -3.13 -11.12 6.66
N VAL A 66 -2.33 -10.32 7.34
CA VAL A 66 -2.02 -8.95 6.94
C VAL A 66 -1.57 -8.89 5.48
N SER A 67 -0.69 -9.82 5.08
CA SER A 67 -0.19 -9.90 3.70
C SER A 67 -1.28 -10.20 2.67
N SER A 68 -2.30 -10.99 3.02
CA SER A 68 -3.42 -11.29 2.11
C SER A 68 -4.26 -10.05 1.85
N SER A 69 -4.54 -9.25 2.89
CA SER A 69 -5.27 -7.99 2.77
C SER A 69 -4.51 -6.98 1.89
N TYR A 70 -3.20 -6.78 2.16
CA TYR A 70 -2.37 -5.91 1.32
C TYR A 70 -2.29 -6.38 -0.13
N LYS A 71 -2.25 -7.69 -0.38
CA LYS A 71 -2.24 -8.24 -1.74
C LYS A 71 -3.53 -7.90 -2.50
N GLU A 72 -4.68 -8.00 -1.85
CA GLU A 72 -5.97 -7.64 -2.45
C GLU A 72 -6.03 -6.14 -2.77
N GLN A 73 -5.67 -5.29 -1.81
CA GLN A 73 -5.61 -3.84 -2.01
C GLN A 73 -4.65 -3.45 -3.14
N LEU A 74 -3.48 -4.08 -3.20
CA LEU A 74 -2.50 -3.87 -4.27
C LEU A 74 -3.06 -4.27 -5.63
N ASN A 75 -3.77 -5.39 -5.74
CA ASN A 75 -4.41 -5.81 -6.99
C ASN A 75 -5.45 -4.80 -7.47
N ASN A 76 -6.26 -4.26 -6.56
CA ASN A 76 -7.24 -3.23 -6.88
C ASN A 76 -6.57 -1.94 -7.37
N LEU A 77 -5.53 -1.48 -6.65
CA LEU A 77 -4.74 -0.32 -7.06
C LEU A 77 -4.12 -0.51 -8.45
N MET A 78 -3.50 -1.67 -8.70
CA MET A 78 -2.85 -1.96 -9.97
C MET A 78 -3.86 -2.08 -11.13
N THR A 79 -5.11 -2.48 -10.86
CA THR A 79 -6.19 -2.44 -11.86
C THR A 79 -6.51 -1.00 -12.25
N THR A 80 -6.69 -0.12 -11.27
CA THR A 80 -6.97 1.30 -11.50
C THR A 80 -5.83 1.99 -12.25
N LEU A 81 -4.58 1.79 -11.82
CA LEU A 81 -3.41 2.41 -12.47
C LEU A 81 -3.29 1.99 -13.95
N ARG A 82 -3.57 0.73 -14.28
CA ARG A 82 -3.54 0.24 -15.67
C ARG A 82 -4.65 0.81 -16.55
N ALA A 83 -5.74 1.30 -15.97
CA ALA A 83 -6.84 1.93 -16.70
C ALA A 83 -6.59 3.44 -16.98
N THR A 84 -5.48 3.99 -16.50
CA THR A 84 -5.14 5.42 -16.66
C THR A 84 -3.95 5.62 -17.60
N GLN A 85 -3.70 6.86 -18.02
CA GLN A 85 -2.47 7.24 -18.71
C GLN A 85 -1.37 7.58 -17.68
N PRO A 86 -0.32 6.77 -17.53
CA PRO A 86 0.68 7.00 -16.51
C PRO A 86 1.67 8.10 -16.91
N HIS A 87 1.98 8.97 -15.96
CA HIS A 87 3.08 9.93 -16.04
C HIS A 87 4.10 9.59 -14.96
N PHE A 88 5.37 9.42 -15.33
CA PHE A 88 6.41 8.92 -14.43
C PHE A 88 7.37 10.04 -14.01
N VAL A 89 7.59 10.15 -12.70
CA VAL A 89 8.68 10.93 -12.11
C VAL A 89 9.58 9.96 -11.35
N ARG A 90 10.87 9.90 -11.71
CA ARG A 90 11.85 9.03 -11.04
C ARG A 90 12.78 9.87 -10.17
N CYS A 91 12.56 9.84 -8.87
CA CYS A 91 13.43 10.48 -7.90
C CYS A 91 14.77 9.73 -7.80
N ILE A 92 15.88 10.48 -7.75
CA ILE A 92 17.23 9.94 -7.61
C ILE A 92 17.82 10.46 -6.31
N ILE A 93 18.43 9.57 -5.53
CA ILE A 93 19.12 9.93 -4.29
C ILE A 93 20.51 10.48 -4.67
N PRO A 94 20.83 11.75 -4.35
CA PRO A 94 22.10 12.34 -4.75
C PRO A 94 23.28 11.89 -3.88
N ASN A 95 23.07 11.61 -2.59
CA ASN A 95 24.10 11.11 -1.67
C ASN A 95 23.45 10.41 -0.46
N GLU A 96 24.20 9.56 0.23
CA GLU A 96 23.73 8.84 1.43
C GLU A 96 23.82 9.67 2.72
N MET A 97 24.66 10.71 2.73
CA MET A 97 24.88 11.60 3.89
C MET A 97 23.71 12.55 4.14
N LYS A 98 22.69 12.57 3.26
CA LYS A 98 21.52 13.47 3.31
C LYS A 98 21.91 14.95 3.31
N GLN A 99 23.01 15.30 2.64
CA GLN A 99 23.49 16.68 2.56
C GLN A 99 22.99 17.38 1.29
N PRO A 100 22.53 18.64 1.36
CA PRO A 100 22.20 19.40 0.17
C PRO A 100 23.46 19.75 -0.63
N GLY A 101 23.35 19.84 -1.96
CA GLY A 101 24.43 20.27 -2.85
C GLY A 101 25.55 19.26 -3.11
N VAL A 102 25.54 18.10 -2.44
CA VAL A 102 26.52 17.02 -2.65
C VAL A 102 25.93 15.94 -3.56
N ILE A 103 26.69 15.50 -4.56
CA ILE A 103 26.29 14.43 -5.48
C ILE A 103 27.40 13.36 -5.54
N ASP A 104 27.01 12.12 -5.26
CA ASP A 104 27.83 10.93 -5.47
C ASP A 104 27.54 10.34 -6.86
N SER A 105 28.55 10.38 -7.72
CA SER A 105 28.44 9.93 -9.11
C SER A 105 28.22 8.42 -9.23
N HIS A 106 28.86 7.60 -8.38
CA HIS A 106 28.73 6.14 -8.45
C HIS A 106 27.34 5.70 -7.99
N LEU A 107 26.84 6.30 -6.91
CA LEU A 107 25.49 6.04 -6.41
C LEU A 107 24.41 6.42 -7.44
N VAL A 108 24.54 7.59 -8.07
CA VAL A 108 23.61 8.03 -9.11
C VAL A 108 23.67 7.12 -10.34
N MET A 109 24.87 6.74 -10.80
CA MET A 109 25.03 5.86 -11.95
C MET A 109 24.41 4.48 -11.72
N HIS A 110 24.58 3.91 -10.53
CA HIS A 110 23.94 2.66 -10.14
C HIS A 110 22.41 2.78 -10.20
N GLN A 111 21.84 3.85 -9.62
CA GLN A 111 20.39 4.09 -9.66
C GLN A 111 19.85 4.26 -11.09
N LEU A 112 20.53 5.02 -11.95
CA LEU A 112 20.09 5.22 -13.35
C LEU A 112 20.03 3.90 -14.12
N THR A 113 20.97 3.00 -13.83
CA THR A 113 21.05 1.66 -14.42
C THR A 113 19.92 0.76 -13.88
N CYS A 114 19.81 0.62 -12.56
CA CYS A 114 18.82 -0.26 -11.93
C CYS A 114 17.38 0.20 -12.13
N ASN A 115 17.14 1.50 -12.12
CA ASN A 115 15.81 2.06 -12.38
C ASN A 115 15.44 1.97 -13.86
N GLY A 116 16.36 1.64 -14.77
CA GLY A 116 16.11 1.59 -16.20
C GLY A 116 15.83 2.97 -16.80
N VAL A 117 16.44 4.02 -16.24
CA VAL A 117 16.30 5.39 -16.77
C VAL A 117 16.97 5.50 -18.14
N LEU A 118 18.14 4.86 -18.31
CA LEU A 118 18.87 4.84 -19.59
C LEU A 118 18.04 4.19 -20.70
N GLU A 119 17.43 3.04 -20.41
CA GLU A 119 16.50 2.37 -21.34
C GLU A 119 15.23 3.17 -21.59
N GLY A 120 14.69 3.81 -20.55
CA GLY A 120 13.55 4.73 -20.68
C GLY A 120 13.83 5.87 -21.66
N ILE A 121 15.00 6.51 -21.55
CA ILE A 121 15.42 7.58 -22.48
C ILE A 121 15.50 7.03 -23.90
N ARG A 122 16.10 5.85 -24.09
CA ARG A 122 16.24 5.22 -25.42
C ARG A 122 14.89 5.00 -26.10
N ILE A 123 13.89 4.54 -25.35
CA ILE A 123 12.52 4.32 -25.86
C ILE A 123 11.81 5.66 -26.11
N CYS A 124 11.85 6.59 -25.15
CA CYS A 124 11.22 7.90 -25.27
C CYS A 124 11.74 8.70 -26.48
N ARG A 125 13.05 8.60 -26.80
CA ARG A 125 13.64 9.22 -27.99
C ARG A 125 13.02 8.73 -29.31
N LYS A 126 12.48 7.51 -29.34
CA LYS A 126 11.76 6.98 -30.52
C LYS A 126 10.27 7.32 -30.51
N GLY A 127 9.72 7.71 -29.35
CA GLY A 127 8.28 7.76 -29.10
C GLY A 127 7.64 9.16 -29.10
N PHE A 128 8.34 10.20 -29.55
CA PHE A 128 7.89 11.61 -29.52
C PHE A 128 7.40 12.03 -28.11
N PRO A 129 8.32 12.45 -27.21
CA PRO A 129 7.98 12.71 -25.80
C PRO A 129 7.02 13.88 -25.60
N ASN A 130 7.00 14.83 -26.55
CA ASN A 130 6.09 15.97 -26.53
C ASN A 130 4.80 15.62 -27.27
N ARG A 131 3.68 15.54 -26.54
CA ARG A 131 2.34 15.38 -27.11
C ARG A 131 1.60 16.71 -26.97
N MET A 132 1.26 17.32 -28.11
CA MET A 132 0.49 18.56 -28.17
C MET A 132 -0.75 18.31 -29.02
N ASN A 133 -1.87 18.95 -28.64
CA ASN A 133 -3.08 18.88 -29.45
C ASN A 133 -2.84 19.57 -30.79
N TYR A 134 -3.26 18.92 -31.89
CA TYR A 134 -3.00 19.43 -33.23
C TYR A 134 -3.53 20.85 -33.50
N PRO A 135 -4.74 21.25 -33.03
CA PRO A 135 -5.20 22.63 -33.20
C PRO A 135 -4.27 23.67 -32.56
N ASP A 136 -3.79 23.38 -31.35
CA ASP A 136 -2.85 24.26 -30.62
C ASP A 136 -1.49 24.32 -31.31
N PHE A 137 -1.03 23.20 -31.87
CA PHE A 137 0.20 23.15 -32.66
C PHE A 137 0.09 23.95 -33.96
N LYS A 138 -1.08 23.92 -34.62
CA LYS A 138 -1.31 24.60 -35.90
C LYS A 138 -1.45 26.12 -35.77
N LEU A 139 -1.98 26.59 -34.64
CA LEU A 139 -2.26 28.01 -34.42
C LEU A 139 -1.01 28.81 -33.97
N ARG A 140 0.03 28.12 -33.49
CA ARG A 140 1.23 28.69 -32.90
C ARG A 140 2.38 28.77 -33.90
#